data_AF-A0A2M9CY55-F1
#
_entry.id   AF-A0A2M9CY55-F1
#
_cell.length_a   1.000
_cell.length_b   1.000
_cell.length_c   1.000
_cell.angle_alpha   90.00
_cell.angle_beta   90.00
_cell.angle_gamma   90.00
#
_symmetry.space_group_name_H-M   'P 1'
#
loop_
_entity.id
_entity.type
_entity.pdbx_description
1 polymer ?
#
loop_
_entity_poly.entity_id
_entity_poly.type
_entity_poly.pdbx_seq_one_letter_code
_entity_poly.pdbx_strand_id
1 'polypeptide(L)'
;MSGTRTTRCPGCDEAAPPDARFCEACGAALDPSTAPDPAPAPAPERSVASSTTWTRPPSATCRACGGRVSADGYCDTCGTPTVPPRDHWAESPAPWVAGVCDRGVRHARNEDAMAIAVTGDRAVLVVCDGVSSAPDSDIASLAAATAARDALVDPAGARTSDALVAAAAAAEQAILDHVGDRAQRVDPPSCTFVASVVEGSRATTAWLGDSRAYWVPDGATAVPLTVDDSWVEEMVARGIDRAQAESSSQAHAITRWLGPDSGDHPPRVVEHDLDTPGWLLLCSDGLWNYCPDAATLTDVVRQALAPVDGGPADGGPATPASAAQRLVRWAVEQGGADNITVVLARHDGDTLHCDEVSDDATNEEP
;
A
#
# COMPACT_ATOMS: atom_id res chain seq x y z
N MET A 1 1.78 -16.40 52.98
CA MET A 1 0.84 -16.15 51.85
C MET A 1 0.74 -14.64 51.67
N SER A 2 1.56 -14.07 50.79
CA SER A 2 1.51 -12.64 50.46
C SER A 2 0.58 -12.49 49.28
N GLY A 3 -0.59 -11.88 49.47
CA GLY A 3 -1.53 -11.60 48.39
C GLY A 3 -1.08 -10.34 47.65
N THR A 4 -0.64 -10.48 46.41
CA THR A 4 -0.39 -9.36 45.50
C THR A 4 -1.73 -8.70 45.19
N ARG A 5 -1.88 -7.42 45.54
CA ARG A 5 -3.05 -6.61 45.14
C ARG A 5 -2.96 -6.32 43.64
N THR A 6 -3.94 -6.76 42.86
CA THR A 6 -4.15 -6.40 41.46
C THR A 6 -5.08 -5.19 41.37
N THR A 7 -4.73 -4.22 40.53
CA THR A 7 -5.56 -3.03 40.24
C THR A 7 -6.49 -3.39 39.08
N ARG A 8 -7.75 -2.96 39.11
CA ARG A 8 -8.68 -3.16 37.97
C ARG A 8 -8.83 -1.88 37.15
N CYS A 9 -8.91 -2.04 35.85
CA CYS A 9 -9.09 -0.94 34.92
C CYS A 9 -10.49 -0.31 35.05
N PRO A 10 -10.62 1.02 35.22
CA PRO A 10 -11.93 1.66 35.29
C PRO A 10 -12.66 1.70 33.93
N GLY A 11 -11.95 1.53 32.81
CA GLY A 11 -12.52 1.55 31.46
C GLY A 11 -13.05 0.21 30.96
N CYS A 12 -12.39 -0.91 31.31
CA CYS A 12 -12.75 -2.24 30.80
C CYS A 12 -12.76 -3.35 31.87
N ASP A 13 -12.50 -3.02 33.14
CA ASP A 13 -12.47 -3.94 34.30
C ASP A 13 -11.40 -5.06 34.25
N GLU A 14 -10.49 -5.01 33.27
CA GLU A 14 -9.35 -5.93 33.17
C GLU A 14 -8.39 -5.78 34.36
N ALA A 15 -7.79 -6.89 34.80
CA ALA A 15 -6.79 -6.86 35.86
C ALA A 15 -5.45 -6.34 35.33
N ALA A 16 -4.89 -5.35 36.00
CA ALA A 16 -3.61 -4.75 35.68
C ALA A 16 -2.59 -4.98 36.82
N PRO A 17 -1.29 -5.07 36.49
CA PRO A 17 -0.22 -5.03 37.48
C PRO A 17 -0.33 -3.80 38.39
N PRO A 18 0.02 -3.90 39.68
CA PRO A 18 -0.13 -2.80 40.64
C PRO A 18 0.70 -1.54 40.31
N ASP A 19 1.69 -1.65 39.42
CA ASP A 19 2.57 -0.58 38.93
C ASP A 19 2.21 -0.09 37.51
N ALA A 20 1.21 -0.68 36.86
CA ALA A 20 0.77 -0.26 35.53
C ALA A 20 0.08 1.11 35.59
N ARG A 21 0.56 2.06 34.77
CA ARG A 21 -0.03 3.40 34.63
C ARG A 21 -1.20 3.44 33.64
N PHE A 22 -1.22 2.50 32.70
CA PHE A 22 -2.25 2.38 31.67
C PHE A 22 -2.67 0.92 31.51
N CYS A 23 -3.92 0.70 31.13
CA CYS A 23 -4.46 -0.63 30.87
C CYS A 23 -3.95 -1.15 29.52
N GLU A 24 -3.33 -2.33 29.51
CA GLU A 24 -2.84 -2.95 28.26
C GLU A 24 -3.97 -3.39 27.32
N ALA A 25 -5.18 -3.61 27.85
CA ALA A 25 -6.33 -4.05 27.05
C ALA A 25 -7.07 -2.90 26.34
N CYS A 26 -7.07 -1.68 26.91
CA CYS A 26 -7.86 -0.57 26.36
C CYS A 26 -7.19 0.81 26.39
N GLY A 27 -5.95 0.92 26.90
CA GLY A 27 -5.20 2.17 26.97
C GLY A 27 -5.65 3.16 28.04
N ALA A 28 -6.69 2.87 28.82
CA ALA A 28 -7.19 3.77 29.86
C ALA A 28 -6.16 3.97 30.99
N ALA A 29 -6.03 5.21 31.49
CA ALA A 29 -5.18 5.51 32.63
C ALA A 29 -5.71 4.83 33.91
N LEU A 30 -4.81 4.16 34.64
CA LEU A 30 -5.12 3.41 35.87
C LEU A 30 -4.89 4.25 37.14
N ASP A 31 -4.18 5.38 37.03
CA ASP A 31 -3.93 6.31 38.11
C ASP A 31 -4.51 7.71 37.77
N PRO A 32 -5.47 8.24 38.56
CA PRO A 32 -6.08 9.54 38.34
C PRO A 32 -5.14 10.73 38.55
N SER A 33 -3.91 10.53 39.04
CA SER A 33 -2.88 11.57 39.11
C SER A 33 -2.12 11.81 37.79
N THR A 34 -2.40 11.00 36.76
CA THR A 34 -1.79 11.08 35.41
C THR A 34 -2.72 11.76 34.39
N ALA A 35 -3.57 12.67 34.83
CA ALA A 35 -4.38 13.46 33.91
C ALA A 35 -3.45 14.44 33.13
N PRO A 36 -3.46 14.43 31.79
CA PRO A 36 -2.79 15.48 31.03
C PRO A 36 -3.45 16.84 31.33
N ASP A 37 -2.65 17.91 31.33
CA ASP A 37 -3.12 19.28 31.55
C ASP A 37 -4.29 19.60 30.60
N PRO A 38 -5.31 20.34 31.06
CA PRO A 38 -6.42 20.75 30.20
C PRO A 38 -5.88 21.60 29.04
N ALA A 39 -6.23 21.19 27.82
CA ALA A 39 -5.83 21.86 26.59
C ALA A 39 -6.16 23.37 26.66
N PRO A 40 -5.25 24.26 26.20
CA PRO A 40 -5.55 25.69 26.16
C PRO A 40 -6.73 25.96 25.22
N ALA A 41 -7.56 26.92 25.60
CA ALA A 41 -8.77 27.30 24.86
C ALA A 41 -8.45 27.65 23.39
N PRO A 42 -9.34 27.30 22.44
CA PRO A 42 -9.09 27.51 21.02
C PRO A 42 -8.98 29.01 20.69
N ALA A 43 -7.90 29.37 20.02
CA ALA A 43 -7.73 30.69 19.42
C ALA A 43 -8.75 30.88 18.27
N PRO A 44 -9.21 32.12 18.01
CA PRO A 44 -10.20 32.37 16.97
C PRO A 44 -9.63 32.03 15.58
N GLU A 45 -10.38 31.20 14.85
CA GLU A 45 -10.06 30.74 13.50
C GLU A 45 -9.82 31.92 12.55
N ARG A 46 -8.59 32.04 12.06
CA ARG A 46 -8.30 32.71 10.78
C ARG A 46 -8.25 31.62 9.72
N SER A 47 -9.28 31.58 8.90
CA SER A 47 -9.35 30.76 7.70
C SER A 47 -8.22 31.12 6.74
N VAL A 48 -7.25 30.20 6.63
CA VAL A 48 -6.37 30.12 5.47
C VAL A 48 -6.87 28.91 4.70
N ALA A 49 -7.42 29.15 3.51
CA ALA A 49 -7.98 28.11 2.67
C ALA A 49 -6.87 27.16 2.20
N SER A 50 -6.77 25.99 2.83
CA SER A 50 -5.99 24.86 2.36
C SER A 50 -6.83 24.13 1.30
N SER A 51 -6.43 24.28 0.04
CA SER A 51 -7.10 23.68 -1.12
C SER A 51 -6.50 22.33 -1.47
N THR A 52 -6.59 21.37 -0.54
CA THR A 52 -6.52 19.94 -0.87
C THR A 52 -7.49 19.15 0.02
N THR A 53 -8.72 19.64 0.15
CA THR A 53 -9.78 18.86 0.76
C THR A 53 -10.22 17.78 -0.22
N TRP A 54 -9.99 16.51 0.12
CA TRP A 54 -10.87 15.43 -0.33
C TRP A 54 -12.29 15.79 0.09
N THR A 55 -13.05 16.40 -0.80
CA THR A 55 -14.47 16.66 -0.60
C THR A 55 -15.16 15.31 -0.48
N ARG A 56 -15.64 15.00 0.73
CA ARG A 56 -16.50 13.85 1.00
C ARG A 56 -17.59 13.81 -0.08
N PRO A 57 -17.73 12.74 -0.88
CA PRO A 57 -18.77 12.68 -1.90
C PRO A 57 -20.13 12.90 -1.21
N PRO A 58 -21.01 13.76 -1.76
CA PRO A 58 -22.18 14.29 -1.05
C PRO A 58 -23.31 13.28 -0.74
N SER A 59 -23.06 11.98 -0.92
CA SER A 59 -24.01 10.92 -0.59
C SER A 59 -23.30 9.56 -0.55
N ALA A 60 -22.60 9.25 0.54
CA ALA A 60 -22.17 7.87 0.75
C ALA A 60 -23.42 7.00 0.97
N THR A 61 -23.54 5.91 0.21
CA THR A 61 -24.55 4.87 0.43
C THR A 61 -23.95 3.76 1.29
N CYS A 62 -24.71 3.26 2.25
CA CYS A 62 -24.27 2.19 3.13
C CYS A 62 -24.00 0.91 2.32
N ARG A 63 -22.79 0.34 2.43
CA ARG A 63 -22.42 -0.90 1.74
C ARG A 63 -23.21 -2.12 2.22
N ALA A 64 -23.79 -2.09 3.43
CA ALA A 64 -24.55 -3.21 3.98
C ALA A 64 -26.01 -3.26 3.50
N CYS A 65 -26.67 -2.11 3.34
CA CYS A 65 -28.10 -2.07 3.02
C CYS A 65 -28.51 -1.08 1.92
N GLY A 66 -27.57 -0.33 1.35
CA GLY A 66 -27.85 0.72 0.36
C GLY A 66 -28.48 2.01 0.91
N GLY A 67 -28.73 2.08 2.23
CA GLY A 67 -29.31 3.24 2.90
C GLY A 67 -28.42 4.48 2.88
N ARG A 68 -28.99 5.65 3.21
CA ARG A 68 -28.24 6.90 3.34
C ARG A 68 -27.26 6.81 4.52
N VAL A 69 -26.11 7.45 4.38
CA VAL A 69 -25.14 7.65 5.46
C VAL A 69 -25.25 9.08 5.98
N SER A 70 -25.43 9.22 7.29
CA SER A 70 -25.46 10.49 7.99
C SER A 70 -24.07 11.11 8.12
N ALA A 71 -24.04 12.39 8.50
CA ALA A 71 -22.79 13.15 8.58
C ALA A 71 -21.80 12.62 9.65
N ASP A 72 -22.30 11.87 10.64
CA ASP A 72 -21.55 11.21 11.70
C ASP A 72 -20.94 9.86 11.28
N GLY A 73 -21.13 9.43 10.02
CA GLY A 73 -20.51 8.22 9.48
C GLY A 73 -21.27 6.93 9.81
N TYR A 74 -22.56 7.02 10.16
CA TYR A 74 -23.41 5.84 10.35
C TYR A 74 -24.49 5.75 9.28
N CYS A 75 -24.97 4.55 8.98
CA CYS A 75 -26.12 4.39 8.10
C CYS A 75 -27.42 4.75 8.83
N ASP A 76 -28.21 5.66 8.26
CA ASP A 76 -29.53 6.07 8.76
C ASP A 76 -30.54 4.89 8.81
N THR A 77 -30.31 3.84 8.02
CA THR A 77 -31.23 2.71 7.87
C THR A 77 -30.87 1.53 8.78
N CYS A 78 -29.61 1.11 8.80
CA CYS A 78 -29.19 -0.09 9.52
C CYS A 78 -28.20 0.16 10.66
N GLY A 79 -27.79 1.41 10.88
CA GLY A 79 -26.84 1.79 11.93
C GLY A 79 -25.41 1.28 11.72
N THR A 80 -25.12 0.64 10.58
CA THR A 80 -23.76 0.18 10.27
C THR A 80 -22.83 1.38 10.10
N PRO A 81 -21.70 1.46 10.83
CA PRO A 81 -20.71 2.50 10.60
C PRO A 81 -20.17 2.38 9.17
N THR A 82 -19.99 3.50 8.50
CA THR A 82 -19.28 3.51 7.23
C THR A 82 -17.81 3.33 7.44
N VAL A 83 -17.22 2.51 6.59
CA VAL A 83 -15.77 2.46 6.43
C VAL A 83 -15.34 3.82 5.87
N PRO A 84 -14.47 4.57 6.58
CA PRO A 84 -13.86 5.78 6.04
C PRO A 84 -13.29 5.50 4.64
N PRO A 85 -13.38 6.43 3.68
CA PRO A 85 -12.86 6.19 2.33
C PRO A 85 -11.38 5.76 2.32
N ARG A 86 -10.59 6.26 3.28
CA ARG A 86 -9.18 5.91 3.44
C ARG A 86 -8.96 4.50 4.02
N ASP A 87 -9.92 3.97 4.75
CA ASP A 87 -9.82 2.64 5.39
C ASP A 87 -10.05 1.50 4.39
N HIS A 88 -10.76 1.75 3.29
CA HIS A 88 -10.90 0.79 2.20
C HIS A 88 -11.29 1.49 0.91
N TRP A 89 -10.39 1.48 -0.08
CA TRP A 89 -10.71 1.91 -1.44
C TRP A 89 -10.10 0.99 -2.48
N ALA A 90 -10.68 1.08 -3.68
CA ALA A 90 -10.26 0.33 -4.84
C ALA A 90 -10.19 1.28 -6.04
N GLU A 91 -9.19 1.07 -6.89
CA GLU A 91 -8.97 1.79 -8.13
C GLU A 91 -8.91 0.77 -9.27
N SER A 92 -9.53 1.06 -10.42
CA SER A 92 -9.55 0.17 -11.57
C SER A 92 -9.56 0.99 -12.87
N PRO A 93 -8.47 1.73 -13.16
CA PRO A 93 -8.42 2.68 -14.28
C PRO A 93 -8.51 2.01 -15.66
N ALA A 94 -8.23 0.70 -15.76
CA ALA A 94 -8.41 -0.07 -16.97
C ALA A 94 -8.86 -1.52 -16.66
N PRO A 95 -9.45 -2.27 -17.61
CA PRO A 95 -9.85 -3.66 -17.39
C PRO A 95 -8.69 -4.60 -17.01
N TRP A 96 -7.46 -4.20 -17.30
CA TRP A 96 -6.23 -4.96 -17.06
C TRP A 96 -5.38 -4.39 -15.90
N VAL A 97 -5.82 -3.32 -15.22
CA VAL A 97 -5.12 -2.77 -14.04
C VAL A 97 -6.10 -2.39 -12.93
N ALA A 98 -5.85 -2.87 -11.72
CA ALA A 98 -6.60 -2.45 -10.54
C ALA A 98 -5.79 -2.61 -9.25
N GLY A 99 -6.23 -1.95 -8.20
CA GLY A 99 -5.70 -2.15 -6.86
C GLY A 99 -6.75 -1.97 -5.78
N VAL A 100 -6.43 -2.48 -4.60
CA VAL A 100 -7.22 -2.35 -3.37
C VAL A 100 -6.26 -2.06 -2.23
N CYS A 101 -6.64 -1.10 -1.39
CA CYS A 101 -5.95 -0.81 -0.14
C CYS A 101 -6.98 -0.83 0.99
N ASP A 102 -6.64 -1.51 2.08
CA ASP A 102 -7.51 -1.78 3.22
C ASP A 102 -6.73 -1.60 4.54
N ARG A 103 -7.40 -1.06 5.56
CA ARG A 103 -6.82 -0.82 6.89
C ARG A 103 -6.42 -2.12 7.61
N GLY A 104 -6.97 -3.26 7.19
CA GLY A 104 -6.90 -4.48 7.95
C GLY A 104 -7.76 -4.42 9.21
N VAL A 105 -7.46 -5.29 10.17
CA VAL A 105 -8.30 -5.50 11.35
C VAL A 105 -7.75 -4.76 12.57
N ARG A 106 -6.42 -4.69 12.72
CA ARG A 106 -5.78 -4.26 13.97
C ARG A 106 -5.48 -2.77 14.06
N HIS A 107 -5.09 -2.13 12.96
CA HIS A 107 -4.64 -0.74 12.96
C HIS A 107 -5.82 0.23 13.06
N ALA A 108 -5.67 1.34 13.79
CA ALA A 108 -6.74 2.33 13.93
C ALA A 108 -6.89 3.25 12.69
N ARG A 109 -5.87 3.29 11.83
CA ARG A 109 -5.82 4.06 10.58
C ARG A 109 -5.18 3.23 9.49
N ASN A 110 -5.46 3.61 8.25
CA ASN A 110 -4.77 3.07 7.09
C ASN A 110 -3.62 4.01 6.69
N GLU A 111 -2.41 3.58 7.04
CA GLU A 111 -1.13 4.25 6.78
C GLU A 111 -0.53 3.82 5.43
N ASP A 112 -1.05 2.77 4.79
CA ASP A 112 -0.74 2.41 3.41
C ASP A 112 -1.41 3.35 2.41
N ALA A 113 -0.79 3.60 1.26
CA ALA A 113 -1.36 4.28 0.10
C ALA A 113 -1.04 3.54 -1.20
N MET A 114 -1.94 3.68 -2.18
CA MET A 114 -1.70 3.33 -3.57
C MET A 114 -2.17 4.45 -4.48
N ALA A 115 -1.58 4.53 -5.67
CA ALA A 115 -2.05 5.39 -6.74
C ALA A 115 -1.78 4.73 -8.09
N ILE A 116 -2.80 4.69 -8.96
CA ILE A 116 -2.72 4.00 -10.25
C ILE A 116 -3.11 4.96 -11.38
N ALA A 117 -2.47 4.81 -12.54
CA ALA A 117 -2.90 5.46 -13.77
C ALA A 117 -2.65 4.58 -14.98
N VAL A 118 -3.46 4.76 -16.02
CA VAL A 118 -3.27 4.13 -17.33
C VAL A 118 -3.43 5.21 -18.42
N THR A 119 -2.43 5.34 -19.28
CA THR A 119 -2.44 6.24 -20.45
C THR A 119 -2.05 5.46 -21.68
N GLY A 120 -3.03 5.13 -22.52
CA GLY A 120 -2.81 4.21 -23.65
C GLY A 120 -2.47 2.80 -23.15
N ASP A 121 -1.33 2.28 -23.59
CA ASP A 121 -0.74 1.00 -23.18
C ASP A 121 0.21 1.12 -21.98
N ARG A 122 0.49 2.33 -21.52
CA ARG A 122 1.33 2.60 -20.35
C ARG A 122 0.51 2.53 -19.07
N ALA A 123 0.92 1.71 -18.12
CA ALA A 123 0.37 1.68 -16.76
C ALA A 123 1.40 2.10 -15.73
N VAL A 124 0.94 2.85 -14.73
CA VAL A 124 1.70 3.28 -13.56
C VAL A 124 1.02 2.71 -12.32
N LEU A 125 1.79 1.96 -11.53
CA LEU A 125 1.36 1.35 -10.27
C LEU A 125 2.28 1.85 -9.17
N VAL A 126 1.72 2.39 -8.09
CA VAL A 126 2.49 2.85 -6.93
C VAL A 126 1.86 2.33 -5.65
N VAL A 127 2.70 1.84 -4.74
CA VAL A 127 2.35 1.49 -3.34
C VAL A 127 3.36 2.16 -2.41
N CYS A 128 2.86 2.79 -1.36
CA CYS A 128 3.64 3.40 -0.29
C CYS A 128 3.05 2.94 1.04
N ASP A 129 3.86 2.34 1.90
CA ASP A 129 3.45 1.85 3.22
C ASP A 129 3.98 2.80 4.29
N GLY A 130 3.10 3.36 5.10
CA GLY A 130 3.46 4.32 6.14
C GLY A 130 4.20 3.64 7.28
N VAL A 131 5.36 4.18 7.67
CA VAL A 131 6.15 3.59 8.77
C VAL A 131 5.36 3.72 10.08
N SER A 132 4.91 2.59 10.63
CA SER A 132 3.99 2.54 11.78
C SER A 132 4.57 3.09 13.09
N SER A 133 5.90 3.16 13.22
CA SER A 133 6.56 3.84 14.35
C SER A 133 6.51 5.37 14.25
N ALA A 134 6.27 5.91 13.06
CA ALA A 134 6.19 7.34 12.80
C ALA A 134 4.72 7.81 12.80
N PRO A 135 4.30 8.71 13.72
CA PRO A 135 2.93 9.17 13.74
C PRO A 135 2.56 10.01 12.50
N ASP A 136 1.32 9.87 12.04
CA ASP A 136 0.76 10.57 10.88
C ASP A 136 1.36 10.13 9.51
N SER A 137 1.91 8.91 9.44
CA SER A 137 2.47 8.35 8.20
C SER A 137 1.43 8.10 7.10
N ASP A 138 0.13 8.12 7.43
CA ASP A 138 -0.97 8.14 6.46
C ASP A 138 -0.94 9.37 5.53
N ILE A 139 -0.38 10.49 6.01
CA ILE A 139 -0.17 11.71 5.22
C ILE A 139 1.02 11.51 4.26
N ALA A 140 2.10 10.92 4.75
CA ALA A 140 3.32 10.70 3.97
C ALA A 140 3.06 9.74 2.80
N SER A 141 2.49 8.56 3.08
CA SER A 141 2.21 7.55 2.06
C SER A 141 1.27 8.06 0.98
N LEU A 142 0.20 8.78 1.35
CA LEU A 142 -0.76 9.31 0.39
C LEU A 142 -0.16 10.40 -0.50
N ALA A 143 0.62 11.32 0.08
CA ALA A 143 1.31 12.37 -0.67
C ALA A 143 2.34 11.76 -1.64
N ALA A 144 3.13 10.81 -1.16
CA ALA A 144 4.14 10.10 -1.93
C ALA A 144 3.54 9.35 -3.12
N ALA A 145 2.54 8.49 -2.87
CA ALA A 145 1.91 7.69 -3.92
C ALA A 145 1.28 8.56 -5.02
N THR A 146 0.58 9.64 -4.61
CA THR A 146 -0.06 10.58 -5.53
C THR A 146 0.96 11.30 -6.41
N ALA A 147 2.00 11.87 -5.81
CA ALA A 147 3.02 12.62 -6.54
C ALA A 147 3.86 11.74 -7.46
N ALA A 148 4.22 10.53 -7.02
CA ALA A 148 4.92 9.57 -7.85
C ALA A 148 4.09 9.16 -9.07
N ARG A 149 2.81 8.85 -8.88
CA ARG A 149 1.89 8.51 -9.97
C ARG A 149 1.82 9.64 -10.98
N ASP A 150 1.62 10.88 -10.52
CA ASP A 150 1.53 12.07 -11.38
C ASP A 150 2.81 12.29 -12.19
N ALA A 151 3.99 12.09 -11.58
CA ALA A 151 5.29 12.21 -12.25
C ALA A 151 5.54 11.12 -13.31
N LEU A 152 4.89 9.96 -13.19
CA LEU A 152 5.10 8.80 -14.06
C LEU A 152 4.11 8.69 -15.23
N VAL A 153 2.95 9.37 -15.13
CA VAL A 153 1.93 9.39 -16.18
C VAL A 153 2.48 9.97 -17.48
N ASP A 154 3.21 11.07 -17.40
CA ASP A 154 3.85 11.73 -18.54
C ASP A 154 5.31 12.06 -18.19
N PRO A 155 6.27 11.17 -18.48
CA PRO A 155 7.67 11.36 -18.13
C PRO A 155 8.39 12.40 -19.04
N ALA A 156 7.66 13.14 -19.88
CA ALA A 156 8.20 14.14 -20.80
C ALA A 156 9.37 13.63 -21.67
N GLY A 157 9.31 12.36 -22.09
CA GLY A 157 10.30 11.70 -22.94
C GLY A 157 11.55 11.16 -22.20
N ALA A 158 11.60 11.22 -20.86
CA ALA A 158 12.64 10.56 -20.09
C ALA A 158 12.56 9.03 -20.21
N ARG A 159 13.71 8.34 -20.07
CA ARG A 159 13.70 6.87 -19.94
C ARG A 159 12.93 6.50 -18.68
N THR A 160 12.17 5.41 -18.75
CA THR A 160 11.32 4.96 -17.63
C THR A 160 12.09 4.77 -16.32
N SER A 161 13.32 4.25 -16.37
CA SER A 161 14.19 4.12 -15.20
C SER A 161 14.57 5.47 -14.58
N ASP A 162 14.90 6.47 -15.41
CA ASP A 162 15.21 7.83 -14.93
C ASP A 162 13.95 8.53 -14.39
N ALA A 163 12.79 8.30 -15.03
CA ALA A 163 11.50 8.82 -14.59
C ALA A 163 11.09 8.25 -13.22
N LEU A 164 11.38 6.98 -12.93
CA LEU A 164 11.13 6.37 -11.63
C LEU A 164 12.00 6.95 -10.51
N VAL A 165 13.27 7.25 -10.79
CA VAL A 165 14.14 7.97 -9.84
C VAL A 165 13.58 9.37 -9.57
N ALA A 166 13.17 10.09 -10.63
CA ALA A 166 12.55 11.40 -10.49
C ALA A 166 11.21 11.35 -9.73
N ALA A 167 10.42 10.27 -9.92
CA ALA A 167 9.16 10.06 -9.22
C ALA A 167 9.36 9.83 -7.72
N ALA A 168 10.40 9.11 -7.31
CA ALA A 168 10.75 8.96 -5.90
C ALA A 168 11.14 10.32 -5.28
N ALA A 169 11.91 11.16 -6.00
CA ALA A 169 12.25 12.50 -5.54
C ALA A 169 11.00 13.42 -5.46
N ALA A 170 10.08 13.31 -6.42
CA ALA A 170 8.80 14.02 -6.38
C ALA A 170 7.93 13.57 -5.20
N ALA A 171 7.92 12.27 -4.90
CA ALA A 171 7.25 11.70 -3.74
C ALA A 171 7.84 12.23 -2.43
N GLU A 172 9.16 12.22 -2.28
CA GLU A 172 9.84 12.79 -1.10
C GLU A 172 9.52 14.27 -0.91
N GLN A 173 9.60 15.06 -1.98
CA GLN A 173 9.24 16.48 -1.93
C GLN A 173 7.77 16.68 -1.52
N ALA A 174 6.86 15.85 -2.04
CA ALA A 174 5.46 15.90 -1.64
C ALA A 174 5.26 15.55 -0.16
N ILE A 175 6.00 14.60 0.40
CA ILE A 175 5.99 14.34 1.86
C ILE A 175 6.41 15.62 2.59
N LEU A 176 7.56 16.20 2.26
CA LEU A 176 8.09 17.41 2.90
C LEU A 176 7.08 18.57 2.89
N ASP A 177 6.39 18.76 1.76
CA ASP A 177 5.39 19.81 1.59
C ASP A 177 4.13 19.60 2.47
N HIS A 178 3.78 18.35 2.78
CA HIS A 178 2.56 18.02 3.54
C HIS A 178 2.80 17.82 5.05
N VAL A 179 4.00 17.43 5.48
CA VAL A 179 4.27 17.15 6.90
C VAL A 179 4.49 18.42 7.72
N GLY A 180 4.99 19.50 7.11
CA GLY A 180 5.23 20.79 7.78
C GLY A 180 6.10 20.66 9.03
N ASP A 181 5.66 21.23 10.15
CA ASP A 181 6.38 21.18 11.44
C ASP A 181 6.62 19.75 11.96
N ARG A 182 5.85 18.75 11.47
CA ARG A 182 6.06 17.34 11.83
C ARG A 182 7.40 16.78 11.35
N ALA A 183 8.02 17.43 10.35
CA ALA A 183 9.35 17.06 9.87
C ALA A 183 10.45 17.16 10.95
N GLN A 184 10.21 17.91 12.03
CA GLN A 184 11.17 18.08 13.13
C GLN A 184 10.95 17.10 14.29
N ARG A 185 10.02 16.14 14.15
CA ARG A 185 9.79 15.09 15.15
C ARG A 185 10.97 14.11 15.17
N VAL A 186 11.10 13.38 16.27
CA VAL A 186 12.09 12.30 16.39
C VAL A 186 11.83 11.22 15.35
N ASP A 187 10.56 10.83 15.21
CA ASP A 187 10.07 9.91 14.17
C ASP A 187 9.12 10.72 13.25
N PRO A 188 9.66 11.41 12.23
CA PRO A 188 8.84 12.19 11.31
C PRO A 188 8.00 11.27 10.40
N PRO A 189 6.84 11.73 9.88
CA PRO A 189 6.03 10.92 8.98
C PRO A 189 6.82 10.48 7.75
N SER A 190 6.86 9.18 7.53
CA SER A 190 7.72 8.53 6.54
C SER A 190 6.99 7.32 5.94
N CYS A 191 7.37 6.88 4.75
CA CYS A 191 6.79 5.71 4.11
C CYS A 191 7.79 4.95 3.24
N THR A 192 7.50 3.69 2.97
CA THR A 192 8.15 2.95 1.88
C THR A 192 7.76 3.52 0.52
N PHE A 193 8.39 2.99 -0.52
CA PHE A 193 8.07 3.29 -1.90
C PHE A 193 8.30 2.06 -2.76
N VAL A 194 7.29 1.62 -3.50
CA VAL A 194 7.47 0.73 -4.65
C VAL A 194 6.59 1.22 -5.78
N ALA A 195 7.19 1.44 -6.94
CA ALA A 195 6.50 1.88 -8.14
C ALA A 195 6.95 1.05 -9.34
N SER A 196 6.00 0.72 -10.21
CA SER A 196 6.27 0.06 -11.48
C SER A 196 5.56 0.76 -12.62
N VAL A 197 6.27 0.85 -13.75
CA VAL A 197 5.69 1.24 -15.03
C VAL A 197 5.70 0.04 -15.95
N VAL A 198 4.53 -0.29 -16.49
CA VAL A 198 4.38 -1.29 -17.56
C VAL A 198 4.20 -0.54 -18.87
N GLU A 199 5.05 -0.81 -19.84
CA GLU A 199 4.99 -0.24 -21.19
C GLU A 199 5.46 -1.29 -22.20
N GLY A 200 4.58 -1.62 -23.16
CA GLY A 200 4.80 -2.73 -24.08
C GLY A 200 5.05 -4.07 -23.35
N SER A 201 6.18 -4.70 -23.63
CA SER A 201 6.61 -5.97 -23.04
C SER A 201 7.61 -5.80 -21.89
N ARG A 202 7.63 -4.64 -21.22
CA ARG A 202 8.58 -4.36 -20.13
C ARG A 202 7.88 -3.81 -18.91
N ALA A 203 8.29 -4.30 -17.75
CA ALA A 203 8.03 -3.68 -16.46
C ALA A 203 9.33 -3.08 -15.93
N THR A 204 9.34 -1.78 -15.62
CA THR A 204 10.44 -1.14 -14.87
C THR A 204 9.94 -0.84 -13.48
N THR A 205 10.66 -1.30 -12.46
CA THR A 205 10.28 -1.18 -11.06
C THR A 205 11.35 -0.43 -10.29
N ALA A 206 10.94 0.50 -9.43
CA ALA A 206 11.82 1.18 -8.49
C ALA A 206 11.27 1.09 -7.07
N TRP A 207 12.16 0.96 -6.07
CA TRP A 207 11.72 0.81 -4.69
C TRP A 207 12.73 1.30 -3.64
N LEU A 208 12.18 1.61 -2.45
CA LEU A 208 12.83 1.87 -1.17
C LEU A 208 11.95 1.25 -0.07
N GLY A 209 12.55 0.44 0.79
CA GLY A 209 11.84 -0.23 1.88
C GLY A 209 11.53 -1.70 1.56
N ASP A 210 10.46 -2.21 2.16
CA ASP A 210 10.09 -3.63 2.15
C ASP A 210 8.69 -3.90 1.55
N SER A 211 8.03 -2.88 0.98
CA SER A 211 6.95 -3.13 0.02
C SER A 211 7.54 -3.77 -1.24
N ARG A 212 6.84 -4.75 -1.80
CA ARG A 212 7.41 -5.66 -2.80
C ARG A 212 6.70 -5.60 -4.14
N ALA A 213 7.45 -5.89 -5.19
CA ALA A 213 6.91 -6.18 -6.51
C ALA A 213 7.27 -7.61 -6.94
N TYR A 214 6.33 -8.28 -7.60
CA TYR A 214 6.46 -9.63 -8.12
C TYR A 214 5.97 -9.71 -9.56
N TRP A 215 6.66 -10.49 -10.37
CA TRP A 215 6.13 -11.01 -11.61
C TRP A 215 5.55 -12.41 -11.38
N VAL A 216 4.29 -12.64 -11.73
CA VAL A 216 3.60 -13.91 -11.54
C VAL A 216 3.17 -14.46 -12.91
N PRO A 217 4.02 -15.28 -13.56
CA PRO A 217 3.65 -15.91 -14.83
C PRO A 217 2.48 -16.89 -14.65
N ASP A 218 1.59 -17.00 -15.63
CA ASP A 218 0.44 -17.91 -15.55
C ASP A 218 0.87 -19.37 -15.32
N GLY A 219 1.98 -19.78 -15.96
CA GLY A 219 2.49 -21.15 -15.96
C GLY A 219 3.66 -21.44 -15.03
N ALA A 220 4.16 -20.48 -14.26
CA ALA A 220 5.37 -20.64 -13.45
C ALA A 220 5.25 -20.00 -12.07
N THR A 221 6.24 -20.24 -11.21
CA THR A 221 6.32 -19.63 -9.88
C THR A 221 6.60 -18.14 -10.00
N ALA A 222 6.02 -17.36 -9.09
CA ALA A 222 6.28 -15.94 -8.94
C ALA A 222 7.78 -15.66 -8.80
N VAL A 223 8.21 -14.53 -9.34
CA VAL A 223 9.58 -14.04 -9.29
C VAL A 223 9.57 -12.71 -8.55
N PRO A 224 10.25 -12.58 -7.41
CA PRO A 224 10.42 -11.28 -6.76
C PRO A 224 11.24 -10.35 -7.65
N LEU A 225 10.75 -9.14 -7.85
CA LEU A 225 11.44 -8.08 -8.59
C LEU A 225 12.20 -7.15 -7.64
N THR A 226 11.84 -7.14 -6.36
CA THR A 226 12.45 -6.33 -5.31
C THR A 226 13.19 -7.21 -4.31
N VAL A 227 14.15 -6.60 -3.60
CA VAL A 227 14.80 -7.16 -2.41
C VAL A 227 14.57 -6.15 -1.31
N ASP A 228 14.14 -6.53 -0.12
CA ASP A 228 13.79 -5.55 0.91
C ASP A 228 15.00 -4.69 1.33
N ASP A 229 14.79 -3.41 1.60
CA ASP A 229 15.73 -2.59 2.38
C ASP A 229 15.47 -2.84 3.86
N SER A 230 15.91 -4.00 4.36
CA SER A 230 15.76 -4.38 5.76
C SER A 230 17.09 -4.74 6.41
N TRP A 231 17.13 -4.66 7.74
CA TRP A 231 18.31 -5.01 8.52
C TRP A 231 18.77 -6.45 8.24
N VAL A 232 17.82 -7.38 8.06
CA VAL A 232 18.12 -8.77 7.71
C VAL A 232 18.84 -8.85 6.38
N GLU A 233 18.32 -8.20 5.34
CA GLU A 233 18.95 -8.22 4.01
C GLU A 233 20.34 -7.56 4.03
N GLU A 234 20.51 -6.47 4.79
CA GLU A 234 21.83 -5.85 4.94
C GLU A 234 22.84 -6.77 5.63
N MET A 235 22.44 -7.51 6.67
CA MET A 235 23.33 -8.42 7.37
C MET A 235 23.70 -9.62 6.50
N VAL A 236 22.73 -10.17 5.76
CA VAL A 236 22.98 -11.25 4.80
C VAL A 236 23.93 -10.80 3.70
N ALA A 237 23.74 -9.58 3.17
CA ALA A 237 24.66 -9.00 2.18
C ALA A 237 26.09 -8.81 2.71
N ARG A 238 26.25 -8.65 4.03
CA ARG A 238 27.56 -8.59 4.73
C ARG A 238 28.13 -9.97 5.10
N GLY A 239 27.46 -11.05 4.70
CA GLY A 239 27.90 -12.44 4.91
C GLY A 239 27.47 -13.06 6.25
N ILE A 240 26.53 -12.45 6.96
CA ILE A 240 25.91 -13.05 8.15
C ILE A 240 24.88 -14.10 7.69
N ASP A 241 24.79 -15.21 8.42
CA ASP A 241 23.77 -16.23 8.15
C ASP A 241 22.35 -15.67 8.33
N ARG A 242 21.43 -16.04 7.44
CA ARG A 242 20.07 -15.49 7.46
C ARG A 242 19.32 -15.82 8.74
N ALA A 243 19.41 -17.05 9.24
CA ALA A 243 18.72 -17.44 10.47
C ALA A 243 19.27 -16.67 11.68
N GLN A 244 20.57 -16.37 11.67
CA GLN A 244 21.17 -15.48 12.67
C GLN A 244 20.64 -14.06 12.55
N ALA A 245 20.52 -13.51 11.33
CA ALA A 245 19.97 -12.19 11.12
C ALA A 245 18.50 -12.09 11.58
N GLU A 246 17.66 -13.06 11.21
CA GLU A 246 16.24 -13.10 11.59
C GLU A 246 16.02 -13.23 13.11
N SER A 247 17.01 -13.74 13.86
CA SER A 247 16.97 -13.81 15.33
C SER A 247 17.20 -12.48 16.04
N SER A 248 17.56 -11.42 15.30
CA SER A 248 17.81 -10.10 15.86
C SER A 248 16.51 -9.42 16.31
N SER A 249 16.59 -8.67 17.41
CA SER A 249 15.49 -7.77 17.81
C SER A 249 15.13 -6.71 16.78
N GLN A 250 16.03 -6.45 15.82
CA GLN A 250 15.84 -5.49 14.74
C GLN A 250 15.52 -6.16 13.40
N ALA A 251 15.14 -7.45 13.39
CA ALA A 251 14.96 -8.20 12.13
C ALA A 251 13.95 -7.55 11.17
N HIS A 252 12.91 -6.89 11.70
CA HIS A 252 11.88 -6.19 10.92
C HIS A 252 12.20 -4.71 10.65
N ALA A 253 13.38 -4.22 11.03
CA ALA A 253 13.72 -2.82 10.82
C ALA A 253 14.04 -2.55 9.35
N ILE A 254 13.27 -1.65 8.75
CA ILE A 254 13.53 -1.09 7.42
C ILE A 254 14.77 -0.17 7.49
N THR A 255 15.61 -0.17 6.46
CA THR A 255 16.85 0.62 6.40
C THR A 255 16.84 1.74 5.36
N ARG A 256 15.83 1.76 4.48
CA ARG A 256 15.59 2.88 3.54
C ARG A 256 14.09 3.13 3.39
N TRP A 257 13.72 4.39 3.35
CA TRP A 257 12.34 4.86 3.20
C TRP A 257 12.35 6.25 2.55
N LEU A 258 11.18 6.83 2.32
CA LEU A 258 10.99 8.23 1.95
C LEU A 258 10.51 9.02 3.17
N GLY A 259 11.11 10.17 3.45
CA GLY A 259 10.65 11.06 4.51
C GLY A 259 11.69 12.11 4.91
N PRO A 260 11.39 12.98 5.87
CA PRO A 260 12.31 14.04 6.29
C PRO A 260 13.68 13.55 6.80
N ASP A 261 13.76 12.28 7.21
CA ASP A 261 14.93 11.63 7.77
C ASP A 261 15.54 10.54 6.87
N SER A 262 15.07 10.39 5.62
CA SER A 262 15.51 9.30 4.72
C SER A 262 16.96 9.40 4.27
N GLY A 263 17.58 10.59 4.36
CA GLY A 263 18.92 10.84 3.84
C GLY A 263 18.98 10.77 2.31
N ASP A 264 20.19 10.79 1.75
CA ASP A 264 20.41 10.75 0.29
C ASP A 264 20.56 9.31 -0.21
N HIS A 265 19.41 8.66 -0.44
CA HIS A 265 19.32 7.26 -0.87
C HIS A 265 18.45 7.14 -2.12
N PRO A 266 19.02 7.08 -3.34
CA PRO A 266 18.22 6.89 -4.54
C PRO A 266 17.55 5.50 -4.53
N PRO A 267 16.34 5.37 -5.12
CA PRO A 267 15.68 4.08 -5.20
C PRO A 267 16.49 3.10 -6.04
N ARG A 268 16.41 1.81 -5.69
CA ARG A 268 16.91 0.75 -6.57
C ARG A 268 15.95 0.62 -7.74
N VAL A 269 16.48 0.31 -8.92
CA VAL A 269 15.69 0.17 -10.15
C VAL A 269 16.04 -1.15 -10.84
N VAL A 270 15.02 -1.85 -11.31
CA VAL A 270 15.16 -3.07 -12.12
C VAL A 270 14.24 -3.00 -13.34
N GLU A 271 14.71 -3.53 -14.46
CA GLU A 271 13.89 -3.77 -15.65
C GLU A 271 13.65 -5.28 -15.77
N HIS A 272 12.41 -5.66 -16.07
CA HIS A 272 11.98 -7.03 -16.27
C HIS A 272 11.23 -7.14 -17.59
N ASP A 273 11.64 -8.09 -18.43
CA ASP A 273 10.96 -8.38 -19.69
C ASP A 273 9.77 -9.32 -19.43
N LEU A 274 8.60 -8.94 -19.96
CA LEU A 274 7.33 -9.66 -19.80
C LEU A 274 7.16 -10.64 -20.97
N ASP A 275 8.00 -11.67 -21.02
CA ASP A 275 8.08 -12.60 -22.16
C ASP A 275 6.91 -13.60 -22.25
N THR A 276 6.07 -13.65 -21.22
CA THR A 276 4.95 -14.60 -21.12
C THR A 276 3.72 -13.91 -20.55
N PRO A 277 2.51 -14.46 -20.76
CA PRO A 277 1.34 -13.97 -20.05
C PRO A 277 1.50 -14.15 -18.53
N GLY A 278 1.16 -13.11 -17.78
CA GLY A 278 1.29 -13.11 -16.33
C GLY A 278 0.72 -11.87 -15.67
N TRP A 279 1.07 -11.68 -14.41
CA TRP A 279 0.57 -10.60 -13.57
C TRP A 279 1.73 -9.89 -12.89
N LEU A 280 1.79 -8.57 -13.05
CA LEU A 280 2.61 -7.74 -12.19
C LEU A 280 1.80 -7.47 -10.91
N LEU A 281 2.40 -7.76 -9.75
CA LEU A 281 1.82 -7.56 -8.43
C LEU A 281 2.72 -6.64 -7.61
N LEU A 282 2.18 -5.53 -7.10
CA LEU A 282 2.79 -4.72 -6.05
C LEU A 282 1.99 -4.89 -4.76
N CYS A 283 2.66 -5.02 -3.63
CA CYS A 283 1.99 -5.13 -2.34
C CYS A 283 2.80 -4.57 -1.17
N SER A 284 2.10 -4.09 -0.13
CA SER A 284 2.68 -3.82 1.19
C SER A 284 2.94 -5.12 1.96
N ASP A 285 3.55 -5.00 3.13
CA ASP A 285 3.90 -6.15 3.97
C ASP A 285 2.67 -6.87 4.55
N GLY A 286 1.53 -6.18 4.68
CA GLY A 286 0.28 -6.77 5.11
C GLY A 286 -0.25 -7.87 4.19
N LEU A 287 0.23 -7.95 2.93
CA LEU A 287 0.00 -9.15 2.10
C LEU A 287 1.13 -10.17 2.29
N TRP A 288 2.39 -9.76 2.02
CA TRP A 288 3.48 -10.73 1.86
C TRP A 288 3.90 -11.38 3.19
N ASN A 289 3.64 -10.76 4.35
CA ASN A 289 3.88 -11.38 5.66
C ASN A 289 3.10 -12.70 5.85
N TYR A 290 1.99 -12.88 5.13
CA TYR A 290 1.23 -14.14 5.10
C TYR A 290 1.68 -15.12 4.00
N CYS A 291 2.53 -14.67 3.08
CA CYS A 291 3.07 -15.41 1.94
C CYS A 291 4.61 -15.33 1.93
N PRO A 292 5.30 -16.01 2.86
CA PRO A 292 6.72 -15.76 3.11
C PRO A 292 7.64 -16.15 1.94
N ASP A 293 7.19 -17.04 1.05
CA ASP A 293 7.95 -17.50 -0.10
C ASP A 293 7.17 -17.37 -1.41
N ALA A 294 7.90 -17.36 -2.52
CA ALA A 294 7.34 -17.16 -3.85
C ALA A 294 6.37 -18.27 -4.29
N ALA A 295 6.52 -19.51 -3.83
CA ALA A 295 5.61 -20.59 -4.17
C ALA A 295 4.26 -20.41 -3.44
N THR A 296 4.30 -20.10 -2.15
CA THR A 296 3.09 -19.77 -1.36
C THR A 296 2.36 -18.56 -1.95
N LEU A 297 3.09 -17.49 -2.31
CA LEU A 297 2.51 -16.33 -3.00
C LEU A 297 1.84 -16.73 -4.31
N THR A 298 2.49 -17.58 -5.11
CA THR A 298 1.96 -18.06 -6.40
C THR A 298 0.62 -18.76 -6.20
N ASP A 299 0.54 -19.65 -5.21
CA ASP A 299 -0.68 -20.41 -4.94
C ASP A 299 -1.83 -19.51 -4.49
N VAL A 300 -1.55 -18.53 -3.63
CA VAL A 300 -2.54 -17.54 -3.17
C VAL A 300 -3.02 -16.65 -4.33
N VAL A 301 -2.12 -16.17 -5.19
CA VAL A 301 -2.49 -15.39 -6.38
C VAL A 301 -3.31 -16.22 -7.35
N ARG A 302 -2.93 -17.48 -7.63
CA ARG A 302 -3.70 -18.38 -8.49
C ARG A 302 -5.08 -18.68 -7.92
N GLN A 303 -5.19 -18.91 -6.62
CA GLN A 303 -6.49 -19.08 -5.96
C GLN A 303 -7.33 -17.80 -6.08
N ALA A 304 -6.73 -16.63 -5.91
CA ALA A 304 -7.38 -15.35 -6.13
C ALA A 304 -7.69 -15.06 -7.61
N LEU A 305 -7.19 -15.83 -8.56
CA LEU A 305 -7.52 -15.71 -9.99
C LEU A 305 -8.49 -16.81 -10.47
N ALA A 306 -8.71 -17.84 -9.67
CA ALA A 306 -9.55 -18.96 -10.03
C ALA A 306 -11.03 -18.52 -10.20
N PRO A 307 -11.78 -19.16 -11.11
CA PRO A 307 -13.23 -18.99 -11.19
C PRO A 307 -13.89 -19.31 -9.85
N VAL A 308 -14.90 -18.54 -9.47
CA VAL A 308 -15.71 -18.78 -8.27
C VAL A 308 -17.12 -19.21 -8.66
N ASP A 309 -17.66 -20.19 -7.94
CA ASP A 309 -19.05 -20.61 -8.10
C ASP A 309 -20.00 -19.44 -7.80
N GLY A 310 -20.86 -19.10 -8.76
CA GLY A 310 -21.75 -17.92 -8.66
C GLY A 310 -21.10 -16.58 -9.03
N GLY A 311 -19.94 -16.61 -9.70
CA GLY A 311 -19.36 -15.44 -10.37
C GLY A 311 -20.26 -14.86 -11.48
N PRO A 312 -19.80 -13.83 -12.21
CA PRO A 312 -20.55 -13.25 -13.33
C PRO A 312 -21.09 -14.35 -14.26
N ALA A 313 -22.36 -14.24 -14.67
CA ALA A 313 -23.09 -15.30 -15.39
C ALA A 313 -22.44 -15.72 -16.71
N ASP A 314 -21.51 -14.91 -17.20
CA ASP A 314 -20.68 -15.04 -18.39
C ASP A 314 -19.41 -15.90 -18.17
N GLY A 315 -19.09 -16.34 -16.94
CA GLY A 315 -18.00 -17.29 -16.67
C GLY A 315 -16.61 -16.78 -17.06
N GLY A 316 -16.45 -15.47 -17.18
CA GLY A 316 -15.21 -14.82 -17.63
C GLY A 316 -14.04 -14.98 -16.64
N PRO A 317 -12.80 -14.78 -17.11
CA PRO A 317 -11.62 -14.85 -16.25
C PRO A 317 -11.68 -13.78 -15.14
N ALA A 318 -10.97 -14.05 -14.03
CA ALA A 318 -10.82 -13.08 -12.96
C ALA A 318 -10.28 -11.74 -13.49
N THR A 319 -11.01 -10.66 -13.23
CA THR A 319 -10.52 -9.31 -13.48
C THR A 319 -9.46 -8.92 -12.43
N PRO A 320 -8.48 -8.05 -12.75
CA PRO A 320 -7.55 -7.50 -11.77
C PRO A 320 -8.26 -6.94 -10.53
N ALA A 321 -9.39 -6.23 -10.71
CA ALA A 321 -10.16 -5.67 -9.61
C ALA A 321 -10.70 -6.76 -8.67
N SER A 322 -11.27 -7.83 -9.24
CA SER A 322 -11.77 -8.95 -8.45
C SER A 322 -10.65 -9.73 -7.76
N ALA A 323 -9.49 -9.85 -8.40
CA ALA A 323 -8.33 -10.55 -7.88
C ALA A 323 -7.71 -9.78 -6.72
N ALA A 324 -7.50 -8.46 -6.87
CA ALA A 324 -6.99 -7.60 -5.81
C ALA A 324 -7.91 -7.62 -4.58
N GLN A 325 -9.23 -7.56 -4.78
CA GLN A 325 -10.21 -7.67 -3.69
C GLN A 325 -10.13 -9.03 -2.97
N ARG A 326 -9.92 -10.12 -3.71
CA ARG A 326 -9.77 -11.47 -3.13
C ARG A 326 -8.46 -11.61 -2.36
N LEU A 327 -7.36 -11.05 -2.85
CA LEU A 327 -6.06 -11.06 -2.16
C LEU A 327 -6.12 -10.28 -0.85
N VAL A 328 -6.69 -9.07 -0.87
CA VAL A 328 -6.88 -8.27 0.35
C VAL A 328 -7.78 -8.99 1.34
N ARG A 329 -8.91 -9.54 0.88
CA ARG A 329 -9.81 -10.31 1.75
C ARG A 329 -9.10 -11.52 2.36
N TRP A 330 -8.34 -12.25 1.55
CA TRP A 330 -7.58 -13.40 2.02
C TRP A 330 -6.59 -13.01 3.13
N ALA A 331 -5.86 -11.91 2.98
CA ALA A 331 -4.93 -11.41 4.01
C ALA A 331 -5.66 -10.96 5.29
N VAL A 332 -6.82 -10.31 5.16
CA VAL A 332 -7.71 -10.01 6.29
C VAL A 332 -8.15 -11.28 7.02
N GLU A 333 -8.49 -12.34 6.27
CA GLU A 333 -8.88 -13.65 6.82
C GLU A 333 -7.73 -14.40 7.49
N GLN A 334 -6.47 -14.15 7.09
CA GLN A 334 -5.28 -14.66 7.81
C GLN A 334 -5.00 -13.94 9.13
N GLY A 335 -5.70 -12.82 9.39
CA GLY A 335 -5.64 -12.08 10.65
C GLY A 335 -5.67 -10.57 10.50
N GLY A 336 -5.36 -10.04 9.30
CA GLY A 336 -5.33 -8.61 8.99
C GLY A 336 -4.56 -7.80 10.02
N ALA A 337 -3.34 -8.26 10.33
CA ALA A 337 -2.51 -7.71 11.39
C ALA A 337 -1.99 -6.31 11.05
N ASP A 338 -1.77 -6.03 9.77
CA ASP A 338 -1.32 -4.73 9.26
C ASP A 338 -2.32 -4.15 8.22
N ASN A 339 -2.04 -2.95 7.74
CA ASN A 339 -2.63 -2.40 6.52
C ASN A 339 -2.25 -3.25 5.31
N ILE A 340 -3.16 -3.40 4.36
CA ILE A 340 -3.01 -4.34 3.24
C ILE A 340 -3.27 -3.60 1.94
N THR A 341 -2.24 -3.53 1.11
CA THR A 341 -2.32 -2.94 -0.23
C THR A 341 -1.89 -3.93 -1.28
N VAL A 342 -2.68 -4.00 -2.36
CA VAL A 342 -2.46 -4.87 -3.49
C VAL A 342 -2.78 -4.12 -4.77
N VAL A 343 -1.82 -4.04 -5.69
CA VAL A 343 -2.01 -3.48 -7.04
C VAL A 343 -1.58 -4.52 -8.07
N LEU A 344 -2.45 -4.76 -9.06
CA LEU A 344 -2.28 -5.76 -10.10
C LEU A 344 -2.36 -5.13 -11.49
N ALA A 345 -1.46 -5.55 -12.38
CA ALA A 345 -1.58 -5.36 -13.81
C ALA A 345 -1.47 -6.71 -14.54
N ARG A 346 -2.43 -6.97 -15.43
CA ARG A 346 -2.42 -8.12 -16.33
C ARG A 346 -1.57 -7.81 -17.56
N HIS A 347 -0.71 -8.73 -17.94
CA HIS A 347 -0.01 -8.72 -19.22
C HIS A 347 -0.35 -10.02 -19.97
N ASP A 348 -0.88 -9.90 -21.19
CA ASP A 348 -1.42 -11.03 -21.96
C ASP A 348 -0.40 -11.73 -22.87
N GLY A 349 0.87 -11.29 -22.89
CA GLY A 349 1.96 -11.94 -23.63
C GLY A 349 1.98 -11.67 -25.13
N ASP A 350 0.94 -11.06 -25.69
CA ASP A 350 0.97 -10.58 -27.06
C ASP A 350 1.69 -9.24 -27.12
N THR A 351 2.82 -9.24 -27.85
CA THR A 351 3.37 -8.03 -28.43
C THR A 351 2.23 -7.31 -29.15
N LEU A 352 1.99 -6.05 -28.80
CA LEU A 352 1.23 -5.14 -29.65
C LEU A 352 1.87 -5.25 -31.04
N HIS A 353 1.21 -5.97 -31.95
CA HIS A 353 1.59 -6.04 -33.34
C HIS A 353 1.47 -4.61 -33.86
N CYS A 354 2.61 -3.95 -34.02
CA CYS A 354 2.71 -2.87 -34.98
C CYS A 354 2.39 -3.54 -36.32
N ASP A 355 1.19 -3.29 -36.85
CA ASP A 355 0.86 -3.63 -38.23
C ASP A 355 1.96 -3.03 -39.13
N GLU A 356 2.87 -3.88 -39.61
CA GLU A 356 3.68 -3.53 -40.76
C GLU A 356 2.68 -3.34 -41.91
N VAL A 357 2.48 -2.08 -42.30
CA VAL A 357 1.89 -1.74 -43.58
C VAL A 357 2.80 -2.34 -44.64
N SER A 358 2.43 -3.51 -45.15
CA SER A 358 3.01 -4.10 -46.34
C SER A 358 2.59 -3.24 -47.54
N ASP A 359 3.49 -2.35 -47.96
CA ASP A 359 3.45 -1.77 -49.31
C ASP A 359 3.80 -2.87 -50.32
N ASP A 360 2.80 -3.70 -50.67
CA ASP A 360 2.85 -4.54 -51.86
C ASP A 360 2.50 -3.69 -53.08
N ALA A 361 3.49 -2.95 -53.59
CA ALA A 361 3.42 -2.30 -54.89
C ALA A 361 4.05 -3.22 -55.95
N THR A 362 3.32 -4.26 -56.35
CA THR A 362 3.51 -4.89 -57.65
C THR A 362 2.71 -4.12 -58.70
N ASN A 363 3.39 -3.34 -59.53
CA ASN A 363 2.84 -2.97 -60.84
C ASN A 363 3.89 -3.23 -61.91
N GLU A 364 3.65 -4.30 -62.66
CA GLU A 364 4.38 -4.71 -63.85
C GLU A 364 4.18 -3.68 -64.98
N GLU A 365 5.29 -3.28 -65.62
CA GLU A 365 5.30 -2.65 -66.94
C GLU A 365 4.97 -3.68 -68.03
N PRO A 366 4.48 -3.20 -69.18
CA PRO A 366 5.18 -3.52 -70.43
C PRO A 366 5.62 -2.31 -71.26
#